data_AF-A0A6L7M2I2-F1
#
_entry.id   AF-A0A6L7M2I2-F1
#
_cell.length_a   1.000
_cell.length_b   1.000
_cell.length_c   1.000
_cell.angle_alpha   90.00
_cell.angle_beta   90.00
_cell.angle_gamma   90.00
#
_symmetry.space_group_name_H-M   'P 1'
#
loop_
_entity.id
_entity.type
_entity.pdbx_description
1 polymer ?
#
loop_
_entity_poly.entity_id
_entity_poly.type
_entity_poly.pdbx_seq_one_letter_code
_entity_poly.pdbx_strand_id
1 'polypeptide(L)'
;MSESEPTDIPEGPTESGSGQISPLSIQAAALVRSIESLSSVFWIGFGGTFLSMLFAGLSQLEVNAATDYIYLGEYQVPKSILPLVSVGFAGFTFWLTGNRMTMLSRALQRSHLPQSTVHEIFRLNPPVLNIFDADNAKPWKPTTGINVLIVNWSIFFGNSLALTWSSALQQGAAFGDFDLPLLALYLALTILVLAYARQAIGPPLAATHRTLHGMSLRVAWPRYLVAGAMVSAVFIINHWDQLDAPAEQADNLLGPAVGNAIDGETLFLRGVEVQLFGMDAVEADQVCQDAEGADYSCGRLATHALQTLLLESSVVCFPLFTVNENRVVAVCELTDEEANVPSSPLEFMQEGRELNLSRLMIARGHALSIGIGAQFFSADQDEAQRQRIGIWQGSFQPPSAWRRR
;
A
#
# COMPACT_ATOMS: atom_id res chain seq x y z
N MET A 1 -60.12 64.17 -53.50
CA MET A 1 -59.39 65.37 -53.96
C MET A 1 -58.52 65.80 -52.80
N SER A 2 -57.19 65.74 -53.02
CA SER A 2 -56.08 66.47 -52.38
C SER A 2 -56.27 67.07 -50.98
N GLU A 3 -55.37 66.78 -50.03
CA GLU A 3 -54.34 67.74 -49.59
C GLU A 3 -53.28 67.09 -48.67
N SER A 4 -52.07 67.65 -48.77
CA SER A 4 -50.80 67.27 -48.15
C SER A 4 -50.61 67.83 -46.73
N GLU A 5 -49.82 67.08 -45.93
CA GLU A 5 -49.16 67.32 -44.62
C GLU A 5 -49.06 68.73 -44.02
N PRO A 6 -49.01 68.83 -42.68
CA PRO A 6 -47.69 68.93 -42.05
C PRO A 6 -47.49 68.08 -40.77
N THR A 7 -46.22 67.76 -40.58
CA THR A 7 -45.58 66.95 -39.55
C THR A 7 -45.63 67.65 -38.17
N ASP A 8 -46.29 67.03 -37.20
CA ASP A 8 -46.24 67.43 -35.79
C ASP A 8 -45.23 66.54 -35.03
N ILE A 9 -44.19 67.16 -34.47
CA ILE A 9 -43.42 66.60 -33.35
C ILE A 9 -44.03 67.19 -32.08
N PRO A 10 -44.50 66.34 -31.15
CA PRO A 10 -43.98 66.49 -29.79
C PRO A 10 -43.75 65.17 -29.04
N GLU A 11 -42.80 65.28 -28.11
CA GLU A 11 -42.55 64.42 -26.95
C GLU A 11 -41.91 63.06 -27.24
N GLY A 12 -40.58 63.10 -27.33
CA GLY A 12 -39.76 61.93 -27.02
C GLY A 12 -40.09 61.40 -25.62
N PRO A 13 -40.17 60.07 -25.43
CA PRO A 13 -40.33 59.51 -24.11
C PRO A 13 -39.05 59.80 -23.32
N THR A 14 -39.22 60.69 -22.32
CA THR A 14 -38.50 60.76 -21.06
C THR A 14 -37.33 59.78 -20.95
N GLU A 15 -36.11 60.33 -20.92
CA GLU A 15 -34.99 59.71 -20.23
C GLU A 15 -35.40 59.38 -18.79
N SER A 16 -35.84 58.15 -18.53
CA SER A 16 -35.83 57.60 -17.18
C SER A 16 -35.71 56.09 -17.26
N GLY A 17 -34.50 55.61 -17.04
CA GLY A 17 -34.22 54.19 -17.07
C GLY A 17 -32.73 53.90 -17.13
N SER A 18 -31.91 54.66 -16.39
CA SER A 18 -30.66 54.06 -15.92
C SER A 18 -31.05 52.72 -15.31
N GLY A 19 -30.64 51.60 -15.91
CA GLY A 19 -31.06 50.27 -15.47
C GLY A 19 -30.72 50.09 -14.00
N GLN A 20 -31.69 50.37 -13.13
CA GLN A 20 -31.54 50.25 -11.69
C GLN A 20 -31.55 48.75 -11.42
N ILE A 21 -30.35 48.18 -11.31
CA ILE A 21 -30.15 46.81 -10.90
C ILE A 21 -30.90 46.62 -9.58
N SER A 22 -31.88 45.70 -9.55
CA SER A 22 -32.70 45.52 -8.36
C SER A 22 -31.81 45.06 -7.19
N PRO A 23 -32.01 45.57 -5.96
CA PRO A 23 -31.18 45.19 -4.81
C PRO A 23 -31.23 43.68 -4.53
N LEU A 24 -32.33 43.00 -4.89
CA LEU A 24 -32.47 41.54 -4.84
C LEU A 24 -31.56 40.83 -5.86
N SER A 25 -31.41 41.35 -7.08
CA SER A 25 -30.50 40.77 -8.07
C SER A 25 -29.03 40.92 -7.67
N ILE A 26 -28.66 42.02 -7.00
CA ILE A 26 -27.32 42.22 -6.44
C ILE A 26 -27.04 41.20 -5.32
N GLN A 27 -28.01 40.97 -4.44
CA GLN A 27 -27.90 39.98 -3.36
C GLN A 27 -27.80 38.55 -3.91
N ALA A 28 -28.58 38.20 -4.94
CA ALA A 28 -28.50 36.91 -5.60
C ALA A 28 -27.13 36.71 -6.28
N ALA A 29 -26.63 37.71 -7.00
CA ALA A 29 -25.31 37.66 -7.62
C ALA A 29 -24.17 37.56 -6.59
N ALA A 30 -24.27 38.26 -5.46
CA ALA A 30 -23.29 38.15 -4.37
C ALA A 30 -23.30 36.75 -3.75
N LEU A 31 -24.48 36.15 -3.60
CA LEU A 31 -24.63 34.78 -3.10
C LEU A 31 -24.04 33.76 -4.07
N VAL A 32 -24.38 33.84 -5.37
CA VAL A 32 -23.82 32.98 -6.43
C VAL A 32 -22.30 33.07 -6.46
N ARG A 33 -21.72 34.29 -6.47
CA ARG A 33 -20.26 34.48 -6.45
C ARG A 33 -19.59 33.88 -5.21
N SER A 34 -20.25 33.97 -4.05
CA SER A 34 -19.73 33.38 -2.82
C SER A 34 -19.73 31.84 -2.87
N ILE A 35 -20.73 31.25 -3.53
CA ILE A 35 -20.82 29.81 -3.80
C ILE A 35 -19.75 29.41 -4.81
N GLU A 36 -19.68 30.05 -5.99
CA GLU A 36 -18.65 29.74 -7.00
C GLU A 36 -17.23 29.85 -6.44
N SER A 37 -16.97 30.84 -5.60
CA SER A 37 -15.66 31.01 -4.98
C SER A 37 -15.27 29.84 -4.06
N LEU A 38 -16.22 29.14 -3.45
CA LEU A 38 -15.96 27.91 -2.69
C LEU A 38 -15.63 26.73 -3.61
N SER A 39 -16.15 26.72 -4.84
CA SER A 39 -15.86 25.70 -5.88
C SER A 39 -14.41 25.76 -6.31
N SER A 40 -13.90 26.97 -6.52
CA SER A 40 -12.50 27.17 -6.87
C SER A 40 -11.57 26.60 -5.78
N VAL A 41 -11.94 26.70 -4.50
CA VAL A 41 -11.13 26.14 -3.40
C VAL A 41 -11.09 24.60 -3.45
N PHE A 42 -12.20 23.97 -3.85
CA PHE A 42 -12.24 22.52 -4.03
C PHE A 42 -11.25 22.07 -5.12
N TRP A 43 -11.24 22.73 -6.27
CA TRP A 43 -10.31 22.41 -7.36
C TRP A 43 -8.85 22.70 -6.99
N ILE A 44 -8.58 23.77 -6.25
CA ILE A 44 -7.24 24.05 -5.70
C ILE A 44 -6.79 22.91 -4.79
N GLY A 45 -7.65 22.45 -3.88
CA GLY A 45 -7.35 21.30 -3.02
C GLY A 45 -7.06 20.04 -3.82
N PHE A 46 -7.87 19.74 -4.85
CA PHE A 46 -7.68 18.59 -5.73
C PHE A 46 -6.36 18.63 -6.49
N GLY A 47 -6.01 19.79 -7.06
CA GLY A 47 -4.71 19.99 -7.71
C GLY A 47 -3.54 19.78 -6.75
N GLY A 48 -3.64 20.25 -5.51
CA GLY A 48 -2.61 20.03 -4.48
C GLY A 48 -2.41 18.55 -4.14
N THR A 49 -3.48 17.77 -4.08
CA THR A 49 -3.42 16.33 -3.83
C THR A 49 -2.81 15.55 -4.99
N PHE A 50 -3.20 15.87 -6.22
CA PHE A 50 -2.59 15.30 -7.41
C PHE A 50 -1.09 15.59 -7.47
N LEU A 51 -0.70 16.84 -7.17
CA LEU A 51 0.70 17.23 -7.12
C LEU A 51 1.46 16.46 -6.03
N SER A 52 0.84 16.26 -4.86
CA SER A 52 1.44 15.47 -3.77
C SER A 52 1.62 14.00 -4.15
N MET A 53 0.66 13.41 -4.87
CA MET A 53 0.76 12.05 -5.43
C MET A 53 1.89 11.95 -6.46
N LEU A 54 2.03 12.95 -7.33
CA LEU A 54 3.10 13.00 -8.33
C LEU A 54 4.48 13.03 -7.66
N PHE A 55 4.68 13.88 -6.66
CA PHE A 55 5.95 13.91 -5.90
C PHE A 55 6.21 12.62 -5.12
N ALA A 56 5.16 11.95 -4.63
CA ALA A 56 5.28 10.62 -4.03
C ALA A 56 5.76 9.57 -5.03
N GLY A 57 5.16 9.50 -6.21
CA GLY A 57 5.62 8.60 -7.26
C GLY A 57 7.04 8.91 -7.73
N LEU A 58 7.39 10.19 -7.90
CA LEU A 58 8.75 10.60 -8.26
C LEU A 58 9.78 10.20 -7.19
N SER A 59 9.42 10.25 -5.91
CA SER A 59 10.31 9.84 -4.82
C SER A 59 10.58 8.33 -4.80
N GLN A 60 9.72 7.51 -5.41
CA GLN A 60 9.83 6.05 -5.44
C GLN A 60 10.62 5.52 -6.64
N LEU A 61 10.91 6.35 -7.64
CA LEU A 61 11.75 5.94 -8.78
C LEU A 61 13.15 5.52 -8.28
N GLU A 62 13.72 4.46 -8.84
CA GLU A 62 15.03 3.90 -8.43
C GLU A 62 16.13 4.96 -8.30
N VAL A 63 16.18 5.90 -9.24
CA VAL A 63 17.15 7.01 -9.27
C VAL A 63 17.01 7.95 -8.07
N ASN A 64 15.80 8.10 -7.53
CA ASN A 64 15.48 9.01 -6.43
C ASN A 64 15.35 8.29 -5.09
N ALA A 65 14.98 7.00 -5.07
CA ALA A 65 14.63 6.25 -3.87
C ALA A 65 15.78 6.24 -2.84
N ALA A 66 17.01 6.04 -3.29
CA ALA A 66 18.20 5.95 -2.45
C ALA A 66 18.84 7.30 -2.08
N THR A 67 18.26 8.44 -2.46
CA THR A 67 18.87 9.76 -2.26
C THR A 67 17.99 10.68 -1.41
N ASP A 68 18.57 11.71 -0.78
CA ASP A 68 17.82 12.72 -0.02
C ASP A 68 17.09 13.75 -0.91
N TYR A 69 17.21 13.61 -2.23
CA TYR A 69 16.71 14.56 -3.22
C TYR A 69 15.78 13.88 -4.23
N ILE A 70 14.91 14.67 -4.85
CA ILE A 70 14.16 14.30 -6.05
C ILE A 70 14.80 15.04 -7.21
N TYR A 71 15.31 14.30 -8.19
CA TYR A 71 15.92 14.85 -9.39
C TYR A 71 14.86 15.11 -10.47
N LEU A 72 14.82 16.34 -10.97
CA LEU A 72 13.94 16.80 -12.05
C LEU A 72 14.81 17.39 -13.17
N GLY A 73 15.43 16.52 -13.96
CA GLY A 73 16.49 16.91 -14.89
C GLY A 73 17.70 17.42 -14.13
N GLU A 74 18.07 18.69 -14.32
CA GLU A 74 19.19 19.33 -13.61
C GLU A 74 18.81 19.88 -12.22
N TYR A 75 17.52 19.96 -11.91
CA TYR A 75 17.05 20.52 -10.65
C TYR A 75 16.99 19.45 -9.55
N GLN A 76 17.40 19.84 -8.35
CA GLN A 76 17.40 18.97 -7.16
C GLN A 76 16.45 19.55 -6.11
N VAL A 77 15.46 18.75 -5.70
CA VAL A 77 14.50 19.15 -4.66
C VAL A 77 14.72 18.28 -3.42
N PRO A 78 15.12 18.84 -2.27
CA PRO A 78 15.33 18.04 -1.05
C PRO A 78 14.00 17.45 -0.55
N LYS A 79 13.97 16.15 -0.28
CA LYS A 79 12.76 15.43 0.17
C LYS A 79 12.20 15.99 1.49
N SER A 80 13.06 16.50 2.37
CA SER A 80 12.70 17.11 3.64
C SER A 80 11.80 18.35 3.53
N ILE A 81 11.72 18.99 2.36
CA ILE A 81 10.87 20.17 2.14
C ILE A 81 9.41 19.80 1.85
N LEU A 82 9.15 18.59 1.34
CA LEU A 82 7.82 18.16 0.90
C LEU A 82 6.77 18.19 2.02
N PRO A 83 7.06 17.73 3.25
CA PRO A 83 6.09 17.79 4.34
C PRO A 83 5.79 19.24 4.76
N LEU A 84 6.80 20.12 4.76
CA LEU A 84 6.64 21.55 5.06
C LEU A 84 5.76 22.26 4.03
N VAL A 85 6.01 22.02 2.75
CA VAL A 85 5.20 22.57 1.64
C VAL A 85 3.76 22.07 1.73
N SER A 86 3.57 20.78 2.04
CA SER A 86 2.24 20.20 2.21
C SER A 86 1.48 20.84 3.37
N VAL A 87 2.09 20.95 4.55
CA VAL A 87 1.47 21.60 5.73
C VAL A 87 1.19 23.08 5.47
N GLY A 88 2.09 23.80 4.80
CA GLY A 88 1.88 25.18 4.40
C GLY A 88 0.71 25.34 3.43
N PHE A 89 0.60 24.46 2.44
CA PHE A 89 -0.51 24.43 1.49
C PHE A 89 -1.83 24.08 2.19
N ALA A 90 -1.83 23.15 3.15
CA ALA A 90 -3.01 22.85 3.98
C ALA A 90 -3.45 24.07 4.79
N GLY A 91 -2.51 24.77 5.44
CA GLY A 91 -2.81 26.03 6.15
C GLY A 91 -3.43 27.08 5.22
N PHE A 92 -2.87 27.25 4.02
CA PHE A 92 -3.39 28.17 3.01
C PHE A 92 -4.79 27.79 2.54
N THR A 93 -5.04 26.52 2.24
CA THR A 93 -6.37 26.07 1.80
C THR A 93 -7.40 26.22 2.91
N PHE A 94 -7.08 25.90 4.16
CA PHE A 94 -7.97 26.14 5.31
C PHE A 94 -8.28 27.62 5.52
N TRP A 95 -7.28 28.49 5.43
CA TRP A 95 -7.47 29.94 5.50
C TRP A 95 -8.40 30.43 4.38
N LEU A 96 -8.17 29.96 3.15
CA LEU A 96 -8.99 30.30 2.00
C LEU A 96 -10.44 29.82 2.18
N THR A 97 -10.63 28.56 2.58
CA THR A 97 -11.96 28.00 2.88
C THR A 97 -12.67 28.79 3.97
N GLY A 98 -12.00 29.09 5.09
CA GLY A 98 -12.57 29.86 6.20
C GLY A 98 -13.03 31.26 5.77
N ASN A 99 -12.22 31.96 4.97
CA ASN A 99 -12.57 33.27 4.43
C ASN A 99 -13.78 33.20 3.49
N ARG A 100 -13.84 32.21 2.58
CA ARG A 100 -14.96 32.07 1.66
C ARG A 100 -16.25 31.63 2.36
N MET A 101 -16.15 30.74 3.35
CA MET A 101 -17.28 30.37 4.21
C MET A 101 -17.81 31.56 5.02
N THR A 102 -16.92 32.43 5.51
CA THR A 102 -17.30 33.67 6.20
C THR A 102 -18.01 34.64 5.25
N MET A 103 -17.53 34.77 4.01
CA MET A 103 -18.18 35.58 2.98
C MET A 103 -19.59 35.05 2.67
N LEU A 104 -19.73 33.73 2.48
CA LEU A 104 -21.02 33.07 2.26
C LEU A 104 -21.96 33.28 3.45
N SER A 105 -21.48 33.05 4.68
CA SER A 105 -22.26 33.25 5.90
C SER A 105 -22.77 34.68 6.03
N ARG A 106 -21.93 35.68 5.72
CA ARG A 106 -22.34 37.10 5.76
C ARG A 106 -23.32 37.43 4.65
N ALA A 107 -23.13 36.89 3.44
CA ALA A 107 -24.05 37.09 2.32
C ALA A 107 -25.44 36.50 2.65
N LEU A 108 -25.49 35.32 3.25
CA LEU A 108 -26.71 34.68 3.72
C LEU A 108 -27.39 35.44 4.85
N GLN A 109 -26.64 35.93 5.84
CA GLN A 109 -27.22 36.68 6.97
C GLN A 109 -27.79 38.05 6.55
N ARG A 110 -27.25 38.65 5.48
CA ARG A 110 -27.69 39.95 4.97
C ARG A 110 -28.71 39.84 3.84
N SER A 111 -28.97 38.64 3.32
CA SER A 111 -29.90 38.48 2.22
C SER A 111 -31.34 38.61 2.72
N HIS A 112 -32.14 39.33 1.95
CA HIS A 112 -33.59 39.44 2.12
C HIS A 112 -34.32 38.62 1.05
N LEU A 113 -33.61 37.68 0.42
CA LEU A 113 -34.16 36.80 -0.61
C LEU A 113 -35.16 35.82 0.02
N PRO A 114 -36.25 35.47 -0.69
CA PRO A 114 -37.13 34.39 -0.27
C PRO A 114 -36.34 33.09 -0.07
N GLN A 115 -36.68 32.33 0.96
CA GLN A 115 -36.08 31.02 1.27
C GLN A 115 -36.10 30.06 0.06
N SER A 116 -37.17 30.07 -0.73
CA SER A 116 -37.29 29.28 -1.95
C SER A 116 -36.25 29.65 -3.01
N THR A 117 -36.01 30.94 -3.21
CA THR A 117 -34.99 31.44 -4.15
C THR A 117 -33.58 31.12 -3.69
N VAL A 118 -33.30 31.24 -2.39
CA VAL A 118 -32.01 30.81 -1.82
C VAL A 118 -31.80 29.31 -2.03
N HIS A 119 -32.84 28.51 -1.80
CA HIS A 119 -32.79 27.06 -2.02
C HIS A 119 -32.53 26.70 -3.48
N GLU A 120 -33.20 27.38 -4.42
CA GLU A 120 -33.04 27.19 -5.85
C GLU A 120 -31.64 27.60 -6.33
N ILE A 121 -31.11 28.74 -5.86
CA ILE A 121 -29.73 29.19 -6.13
C ILE A 121 -28.71 28.14 -5.66
N PHE A 122 -28.90 27.55 -4.48
CA PHE A 122 -28.04 26.49 -3.96
C PHE A 122 -28.15 25.20 -4.80
N ARG A 123 -29.35 24.85 -5.29
CA ARG A 123 -29.59 23.68 -6.14
C ARG A 123 -28.98 23.83 -7.54
N LEU A 124 -28.98 25.04 -8.10
CA LEU A 124 -28.48 25.34 -9.45
C LEU A 124 -26.95 25.49 -9.53
N ASN A 125 -26.25 25.54 -8.40
CA ASN A 125 -24.78 25.69 -8.34
C ASN A 125 -24.11 24.45 -7.69
N PRO A 126 -24.11 23.29 -8.37
CA PRO A 126 -23.76 21.99 -7.79
C PRO A 126 -22.29 21.75 -7.36
N PRO A 127 -21.23 22.37 -7.93
CA PRO A 127 -19.87 21.87 -7.66
C PRO A 127 -19.37 22.11 -6.22
N VAL A 128 -20.12 22.87 -5.39
CA VAL A 128 -19.78 23.12 -3.97
C VAL A 128 -20.65 22.36 -2.98
N LEU A 129 -21.81 21.85 -3.42
CA LEU A 129 -22.89 21.49 -2.49
C LEU A 129 -23.38 20.05 -2.60
N ASN A 130 -22.63 19.14 -3.24
CA ASN A 130 -22.75 17.71 -2.92
C ASN A 130 -22.33 17.37 -1.46
N ILE A 131 -22.11 18.37 -0.60
CA ILE A 131 -21.91 18.24 0.85
C ILE A 131 -23.26 18.36 1.61
N PHE A 132 -24.25 18.99 0.97
CA PHE A 132 -25.49 19.46 1.60
C PHE A 132 -26.76 18.80 1.02
N ASP A 133 -26.61 17.91 0.05
CA ASP A 133 -27.69 17.10 -0.52
C ASP A 133 -28.10 15.96 0.44
N ALA A 134 -29.40 15.78 0.65
CA ALA A 134 -29.95 14.74 1.53
C ALA A 134 -29.66 13.31 1.02
N ASP A 135 -29.47 13.12 -0.29
CA ASP A 135 -29.15 11.81 -0.88
C ASP A 135 -27.68 11.39 -0.66
N ASN A 136 -26.82 12.30 -0.21
CA ASN A 136 -25.41 12.02 0.12
C ASN A 136 -25.22 11.44 1.54
N ALA A 137 -26.30 11.20 2.29
CA ALA A 137 -26.28 10.39 3.50
C ALA A 137 -26.18 8.88 3.21
N LYS A 138 -26.25 8.46 1.94
CA LYS A 138 -26.09 7.06 1.53
C LYS A 138 -24.59 6.70 1.53
N PRO A 139 -24.14 5.73 2.35
CA PRO A 139 -22.74 5.34 2.38
C PRO A 139 -22.30 4.77 1.00
N TRP A 140 -21.03 4.98 0.63
CA TRP A 140 -20.33 4.36 -0.52
C TRP A 140 -20.62 4.85 -1.95
N LYS A 141 -21.06 6.10 -2.16
CA LYS A 141 -21.02 6.72 -3.51
C LYS A 141 -19.73 7.54 -3.70
N PRO A 142 -18.76 7.10 -4.53
CA PRO A 142 -17.45 7.75 -4.68
C PRO A 142 -17.50 9.10 -5.42
N THR A 143 -18.60 9.41 -6.10
CA THR A 143 -18.77 10.63 -6.91
C THR A 143 -19.42 11.80 -6.17
N THR A 144 -19.65 11.65 -4.86
CA THR A 144 -20.33 12.68 -4.05
C THR A 144 -19.31 13.62 -3.42
N GLY A 145 -19.53 14.93 -3.56
CA GLY A 145 -18.60 16.00 -3.18
C GLY A 145 -18.09 15.97 -1.74
N ILE A 146 -18.84 15.42 -0.77
CA ILE A 146 -18.33 15.24 0.61
C ILE A 146 -17.33 14.08 0.71
N ASN A 147 -17.59 12.98 0.00
CA ASN A 147 -16.68 11.84 -0.05
C ASN A 147 -15.44 12.24 -0.85
N VAL A 148 -15.59 12.97 -1.95
CA VAL A 148 -14.45 13.50 -2.70
C VAL A 148 -13.65 14.49 -1.85
N LEU A 149 -14.28 15.37 -1.07
CA LEU A 149 -13.57 16.26 -0.15
C LEU A 149 -12.82 15.47 0.92
N ILE A 150 -13.47 14.53 1.61
CA ILE A 150 -12.81 13.70 2.64
C ILE A 150 -11.68 12.86 2.04
N VAL A 151 -11.90 12.27 0.86
CA VAL A 151 -10.90 11.48 0.14
C VAL A 151 -9.72 12.35 -0.25
N ASN A 152 -9.97 13.51 -0.84
CA ASN A 152 -8.96 14.46 -1.30
C ASN A 152 -8.11 14.97 -0.13
N TRP A 153 -8.74 15.33 1.00
CA TRP A 153 -8.03 15.77 2.19
C TRP A 153 -7.30 14.63 2.92
N SER A 154 -7.89 13.42 2.98
CA SER A 154 -7.23 12.25 3.59
C SER A 154 -6.05 11.78 2.76
N ILE A 155 -6.12 11.84 1.43
CA ILE A 155 -5.00 11.54 0.53
C ILE A 155 -3.92 12.62 0.66
N PHE A 156 -4.28 13.90 0.77
CA PHE A 156 -3.31 14.98 0.96
C PHE A 156 -2.50 14.80 2.26
N PHE A 157 -3.19 14.57 3.38
CA PHE A 157 -2.54 14.32 4.67
C PHE A 157 -1.82 12.97 4.72
N GLY A 158 -2.41 11.91 4.17
CA GLY A 158 -1.84 10.57 4.13
C GLY A 158 -0.58 10.49 3.27
N ASN A 159 -0.58 11.16 2.11
CA ASN A 159 0.59 11.19 1.22
C ASN A 159 1.70 12.08 1.78
N SER A 160 1.39 13.14 2.52
CA SER A 160 2.42 13.94 3.21
C SER A 160 3.14 13.10 4.26
N LEU A 161 2.40 12.32 5.06
CA LEU A 161 2.98 11.37 6.02
C LEU A 161 3.77 10.26 5.32
N ALA A 162 3.18 9.64 4.28
CA ALA A 162 3.80 8.57 3.52
C ALA A 162 5.06 9.02 2.79
N LEU A 163 5.10 10.24 2.25
CA LEU A 163 6.31 10.85 1.66
C LEU A 163 7.43 11.05 2.69
N THR A 164 7.07 11.32 3.94
CA THR A 164 8.05 11.47 5.02
C THR A 164 8.58 10.12 5.48
N TRP A 165 7.82 9.03 5.27
CA TRP A 165 8.11 7.71 5.80
C TRP A 165 8.60 6.71 4.75
N SER A 166 8.25 6.85 3.46
CA SER A 166 8.54 5.84 2.44
C SER A 166 10.03 5.69 2.17
N SER A 167 10.78 6.81 2.18
CA SER A 167 12.23 6.78 2.01
C SER A 167 12.95 6.08 3.17
N ALA A 168 12.43 6.20 4.39
CA ALA A 168 13.04 5.63 5.59
C ALA A 168 12.64 4.15 5.78
N LEU A 169 11.39 3.80 5.49
CA LEU A 169 10.89 2.42 5.54
C LEU A 169 11.52 1.54 4.46
N GLN A 170 11.76 2.07 3.25
CA GLN A 170 12.44 1.32 2.17
C GLN A 170 13.92 1.03 2.47
N GLN A 171 14.55 1.80 3.39
CA GLN A 171 15.95 1.60 3.79
C GLN A 171 16.10 0.74 5.06
N GLY A 172 15.00 0.21 5.62
CA GLY A 172 15.03 -0.52 6.88
C GLY A 172 15.43 0.34 8.09
N ALA A 173 15.21 1.67 8.01
CA ALA A 173 15.59 2.61 9.05
C ALA A 173 14.87 2.29 10.38
N ALA A 174 15.64 2.19 11.46
CA ALA A 174 15.10 2.00 12.80
C ALA A 174 14.52 3.34 13.31
N PHE A 175 13.65 3.29 14.33
CA PHE A 175 13.10 4.51 14.97
C PHE A 175 14.20 5.50 15.46
N GLY A 176 15.45 5.04 15.65
CA GLY A 176 16.59 5.86 16.05
C GLY A 176 17.28 6.62 14.91
N ASP A 177 17.01 6.29 13.65
CA ASP A 177 17.61 6.94 12.47
C ASP A 177 16.84 8.19 12.03
N PHE A 178 15.67 8.43 12.63
CA PHE A 178 14.84 9.60 12.36
C PHE A 178 15.32 10.81 13.16
N ASP A 179 15.37 11.97 12.51
CA ASP A 179 15.54 13.27 13.17
C ASP A 179 14.30 13.58 14.03
N LEU A 180 14.32 13.11 15.28
CA LEU A 180 13.25 13.29 16.27
C LEU A 180 12.82 14.77 16.41
N PRO A 181 13.74 15.75 16.50
CA PRO A 181 13.41 17.17 16.47
C PRO A 181 12.56 17.57 15.26
N LEU A 182 12.93 17.14 14.05
CA LEU A 182 12.19 17.46 12.83
C LEU A 182 10.81 16.80 12.82
N LEU A 183 10.71 15.56 13.28
CA LEU A 183 9.45 14.81 13.35
C LEU A 183 8.49 15.40 14.39
N ALA A 184 9.02 15.83 15.54
CA ALA A 184 8.26 16.54 16.56
C ALA A 184 7.77 17.91 16.08
N LEU A 185 8.59 18.66 15.34
CA LEU A 185 8.21 19.91 14.71
C LEU A 185 7.06 19.70 13.72
N TYR A 186 7.15 18.67 12.87
CA TYR A 186 6.10 18.35 11.90
C TYR A 186 4.78 17.97 12.59
N LEU A 187 4.83 17.15 13.64
CA LEU A 187 3.66 16.80 14.44
C LEU A 187 3.02 18.05 15.08
N ALA A 188 3.84 18.94 15.66
CA ALA A 188 3.37 20.18 16.26
C ALA A 188 2.71 21.11 15.24
N LEU A 189 3.32 21.28 14.07
CA LEU A 189 2.76 22.08 12.97
C LEU A 189 1.45 21.49 12.46
N THR A 190 1.37 20.17 12.33
CA THR A 190 0.14 19.48 11.91
C THR A 190 -1.00 19.71 12.92
N ILE A 191 -0.73 19.55 14.21
CA ILE A 191 -1.72 19.83 15.28
C ILE A 191 -2.17 21.30 15.21
N LEU A 192 -1.24 22.23 15.03
CA LEU A 192 -1.54 23.66 14.95
C LEU A 192 -2.41 24.01 13.73
N VAL A 193 -2.13 23.41 12.56
CA VAL A 193 -2.93 23.58 11.35
C VAL A 193 -4.34 23.00 11.53
N LEU A 194 -4.50 21.84 12.16
CA LEU A 194 -5.81 21.26 12.46
C LEU A 194 -6.60 22.10 13.46
N ALA A 195 -5.93 22.63 14.49
CA ALA A 195 -6.55 23.54 15.45
C ALA A 195 -7.00 24.84 14.76
N TYR A 196 -6.16 25.40 13.89
CA TYR A 196 -6.48 26.56 13.07
C TYR A 196 -7.69 26.29 12.15
N ALA A 197 -7.71 25.16 11.44
CA ALA A 197 -8.81 24.76 10.57
C ALA A 197 -10.15 24.72 11.32
N ARG A 198 -10.15 24.12 12.52
CA ARG A 198 -11.33 24.07 13.39
C ARG A 198 -11.83 25.48 13.75
N GLN A 199 -10.92 26.39 14.08
CA GLN A 199 -11.27 27.77 14.43
C GLN A 199 -11.75 28.59 13.22
N ALA A 200 -11.11 28.43 12.05
CA ALA A 200 -11.41 29.20 10.85
C ALA A 200 -12.74 28.76 10.18
N ILE A 201 -13.05 27.46 10.22
CA ILE A 201 -14.20 26.89 9.48
C ILE A 201 -15.41 26.66 10.39
N GLY A 202 -15.21 26.29 11.66
CA GLY A 202 -16.28 25.88 12.57
C GLY A 202 -17.37 26.94 12.76
N PRO A 203 -17.04 28.17 13.20
CA PRO A 203 -18.03 29.23 13.41
C PRO A 203 -18.85 29.61 12.17
N PRO A 204 -18.28 29.89 10.98
CA PRO A 204 -19.06 30.24 9.80
C PRO A 204 -19.89 29.07 9.28
N LEU A 205 -19.42 27.83 9.41
CA LEU A 205 -20.19 26.65 9.05
C LEU A 205 -21.45 26.51 9.93
N ALA A 206 -21.31 26.67 11.24
CA ALA A 206 -22.43 26.63 12.18
C ALA A 206 -23.42 27.78 11.97
N ALA A 207 -22.95 28.96 11.55
CA ALA A 207 -23.80 30.09 11.18
C ALA A 207 -24.60 29.81 9.90
N THR A 208 -23.94 29.33 8.84
CA THR A 208 -24.59 28.95 7.58
C THR A 208 -25.62 27.84 7.78
N HIS A 209 -25.29 26.81 8.56
CA HIS A 209 -26.24 25.74 8.92
C HIS A 209 -27.49 26.29 9.61
N ARG A 210 -27.33 27.24 10.53
CA ARG A 210 -28.46 27.83 11.24
C ARG A 210 -29.41 28.59 10.31
N THR A 211 -28.88 29.30 9.32
CA THR A 211 -29.69 30.04 8.33
C THR A 211 -30.44 29.10 7.38
N LEU A 212 -29.92 27.89 7.17
CA LEU A 212 -30.46 26.87 6.27
C LEU A 212 -31.32 25.81 7.00
N HIS A 213 -31.67 26.03 8.28
CA HIS A 213 -32.53 25.15 9.09
C HIS A 213 -33.92 25.00 8.44
N GLY A 214 -34.08 23.94 7.65
CA GLY A 214 -35.26 23.68 6.82
C GLY A 214 -34.92 22.71 5.68
N MET A 215 -33.66 22.72 5.23
CA MET A 215 -33.08 21.61 4.49
C MET A 215 -32.70 20.51 5.48
N SER A 216 -33.00 19.24 5.17
CA SER A 216 -32.64 18.07 5.98
C SER A 216 -31.13 17.80 5.94
N LEU A 217 -30.35 18.72 6.51
CA LEU A 217 -28.90 18.66 6.60
C LEU A 217 -28.47 17.81 7.79
N ARG A 218 -28.77 16.51 7.72
CA ARG A 218 -28.24 15.55 8.69
C ARG A 218 -26.77 15.30 8.39
N VAL A 219 -25.91 16.08 9.05
CA VAL A 219 -24.50 15.72 9.25
C VAL A 219 -24.46 14.48 10.14
N ALA A 220 -24.61 13.32 9.53
CA ALA A 220 -24.62 12.06 10.24
C ALA A 220 -23.21 11.69 10.73
N TRP A 221 -23.18 10.81 11.71
CA TRP A 221 -22.02 10.22 12.36
C TRP A 221 -21.13 9.22 11.56
N PRO A 222 -21.36 8.81 10.28
CA PRO A 222 -20.53 7.75 9.68
C PRO A 222 -19.11 8.22 9.29
N ARG A 223 -18.73 9.44 9.67
CA ARG A 223 -17.44 10.07 9.33
C ARG A 223 -16.24 9.35 9.95
N TYR A 224 -16.38 8.80 11.15
CA TYR A 224 -15.30 8.01 11.77
C TYR A 224 -15.13 6.63 11.12
N LEU A 225 -16.20 6.08 10.53
CA LEU A 225 -16.14 4.80 9.82
C LEU A 225 -15.57 4.94 8.42
N VAL A 226 -15.88 6.03 7.71
CA VAL A 226 -15.26 6.31 6.40
C VAL A 226 -13.81 6.74 6.57
N ALA A 227 -13.50 7.61 7.54
CA ALA A 227 -12.11 7.96 7.85
C ALA A 227 -11.32 6.74 8.34
N GLY A 228 -11.92 5.90 9.19
CA GLY A 228 -11.35 4.62 9.62
C GLY A 228 -11.12 3.68 8.44
N ALA A 229 -12.12 3.43 7.60
CA ALA A 229 -12.01 2.59 6.41
C ALA A 229 -11.03 3.14 5.37
N MET A 230 -10.88 4.46 5.26
CA MET A 230 -9.89 5.10 4.40
C MET A 230 -8.48 5.02 4.97
N VAL A 231 -8.29 5.21 6.28
CA VAL A 231 -7.01 4.96 6.95
C VAL A 231 -6.64 3.48 6.82
N SER A 232 -7.61 2.57 6.96
CA SER A 232 -7.41 1.15 6.70
C SER A 232 -7.12 0.86 5.22
N ALA A 233 -7.77 1.53 4.27
CA ALA A 233 -7.51 1.35 2.85
C ALA A 233 -6.14 1.92 2.43
N VAL A 234 -5.74 3.07 2.98
CA VAL A 234 -4.41 3.66 2.78
C VAL A 234 -3.35 2.83 3.49
N PHE A 235 -3.64 2.30 4.68
CA PHE A 235 -2.78 1.31 5.35
C PHE A 235 -2.64 0.07 4.46
N ILE A 236 -3.73 -0.50 3.96
CA ILE A 236 -3.73 -1.65 3.04
C ILE A 236 -3.01 -1.34 1.72
N ILE A 237 -3.15 -0.14 1.14
CA ILE A 237 -2.49 0.24 -0.11
C ILE A 237 -1.00 0.50 0.11
N ASN A 238 -0.62 1.15 1.22
CA ASN A 238 0.79 1.42 1.55
C ASN A 238 1.50 0.22 2.18
N HIS A 239 0.74 -0.73 2.71
CA HIS A 239 1.20 -2.03 3.20
C HIS A 239 0.76 -3.12 2.22
N TRP A 240 0.44 -2.77 0.96
CA TRP A 240 0.08 -3.76 -0.05
C TRP A 240 1.30 -4.66 -0.26
N ASP A 241 2.51 -4.09 -0.29
CA ASP A 241 3.78 -4.83 -0.28
C ASP A 241 3.96 -5.73 0.97
N GLN A 242 3.35 -5.41 2.12
CA GLN A 242 3.36 -6.29 3.30
C GLN A 242 2.22 -7.32 3.32
N LEU A 243 1.17 -7.11 2.53
CA LEU A 243 0.11 -8.10 2.29
C LEU A 243 0.48 -9.05 1.14
N ASP A 244 1.40 -8.64 0.24
CA ASP A 244 1.90 -9.41 -0.90
C ASP A 244 3.34 -9.98 -0.73
N ALA A 245 4.02 -9.81 0.40
CA ALA A 245 5.29 -10.51 0.67
C ALA A 245 5.10 -11.66 1.68
N PRO A 246 5.19 -12.93 1.21
CA PRO A 246 6.51 -13.57 1.11
C PRO A 246 6.66 -14.47 -0.13
N ALA A 247 6.40 -13.95 -1.33
CA ALA A 247 6.76 -14.65 -2.58
C ALA A 247 8.13 -14.22 -3.15
N GLU A 248 8.57 -12.98 -2.91
CA GLU A 248 9.77 -12.43 -3.58
C GLU A 248 11.09 -13.03 -3.06
N GLN A 249 11.17 -13.47 -1.80
CA GLN A 249 12.32 -14.23 -1.30
C GLN A 249 12.34 -15.68 -1.77
N ALA A 250 11.19 -16.25 -2.13
CA ALA A 250 11.06 -17.59 -2.69
C ALA A 250 11.41 -17.60 -4.20
N ASP A 251 11.05 -16.55 -4.95
CA ASP A 251 11.50 -16.33 -6.33
C ASP A 251 13.02 -16.14 -6.41
N ASN A 252 13.64 -15.63 -5.34
CA ASN A 252 15.10 -15.57 -5.22
C ASN A 252 15.77 -16.93 -5.03
N LEU A 253 15.08 -18.06 -4.93
CA LEU A 253 15.69 -19.39 -4.95
C LEU A 253 15.82 -19.96 -6.37
N LEU A 254 15.18 -19.30 -7.34
CA LEU A 254 15.27 -19.64 -8.75
C LEU A 254 16.62 -19.14 -9.30
N GLY A 255 17.37 -20.07 -9.87
CA GLY A 255 18.70 -19.87 -10.42
C GLY A 255 19.85 -20.42 -9.55
N PRO A 256 21.02 -20.71 -10.16
CA PRO A 256 22.14 -21.32 -9.46
C PRO A 256 22.67 -20.45 -8.31
N ALA A 257 22.94 -21.07 -7.16
CA ALA A 257 23.67 -20.43 -6.07
C ALA A 257 24.40 -21.45 -5.19
N VAL A 258 25.46 -20.99 -4.51
CA VAL A 258 26.19 -21.78 -3.53
C VAL A 258 25.41 -21.80 -2.22
N GLY A 259 25.05 -22.99 -1.75
CA GLY A 259 24.36 -23.21 -0.48
C GLY A 259 25.25 -23.90 0.55
N ASN A 260 24.89 -23.78 1.82
CA ASN A 260 25.57 -24.48 2.92
C ASN A 260 24.59 -25.40 3.65
N ALA A 261 24.93 -26.66 3.88
CA ALA A 261 24.08 -27.55 4.67
C ALA A 261 24.13 -27.21 6.15
N ILE A 262 22.95 -27.07 6.76
CA ILE A 262 22.73 -26.90 8.19
C ILE A 262 22.70 -28.28 8.86
N ASP A 263 21.90 -29.20 8.31
CA ASP A 263 21.74 -30.58 8.77
C ASP A 263 21.57 -31.55 7.57
N GLY A 264 21.04 -32.75 7.80
CA GLY A 264 20.85 -33.77 6.75
C GLY A 264 19.69 -33.51 5.78
N GLU A 265 18.83 -32.53 6.07
CA GLU A 265 17.66 -32.18 5.23
C GLU A 265 17.48 -30.68 5.01
N THR A 266 18.26 -29.83 5.67
CA THR A 266 18.15 -28.39 5.62
C THR A 266 19.45 -27.76 5.12
N LEU A 267 19.34 -26.83 4.18
CA LEU A 267 20.44 -26.02 3.67
C LEU A 267 20.10 -24.53 3.73
N PHE A 268 21.11 -23.69 3.88
CA PHE A 268 21.00 -22.24 3.84
C PHE A 268 21.39 -21.73 2.45
N LEU A 269 20.48 -21.04 1.77
CA LEU A 269 20.66 -20.53 0.41
C LEU A 269 20.09 -19.12 0.31
N ARG A 270 20.90 -18.16 -0.16
CA ARG A 270 20.48 -16.76 -0.40
C ARG A 270 19.72 -16.11 0.76
N GLY A 271 20.14 -16.41 2.00
CA GLY A 271 19.54 -15.83 3.21
C GLY A 271 18.32 -16.59 3.76
N VAL A 272 17.96 -17.72 3.18
CA VAL A 272 16.77 -18.52 3.54
C VAL A 272 17.19 -19.94 3.92
N GLU A 273 16.57 -20.49 4.97
CA GLU A 273 16.63 -21.92 5.31
C GLU A 273 15.69 -22.71 4.39
N VAL A 274 16.27 -23.62 3.62
CA VAL A 274 15.56 -24.48 2.67
C VAL A 274 15.56 -25.90 3.19
N GLN A 275 14.39 -26.40 3.58
CA GLN A 275 14.18 -27.80 3.92
C GLN A 275 13.85 -28.59 2.64
N LEU A 276 14.57 -29.68 2.42
CA LEU A 276 14.39 -30.55 1.27
C LEU A 276 13.03 -31.26 1.33
N PHE A 277 12.27 -31.15 0.24
CA PHE A 277 10.94 -31.74 0.15
C PHE A 277 11.00 -33.26 0.09
N GLY A 278 10.04 -33.89 0.78
CA GLY A 278 9.71 -35.29 0.57
C GLY A 278 10.62 -36.31 1.25
N MET A 279 11.54 -35.85 2.10
CA MET A 279 12.46 -36.68 2.87
C MET A 279 12.46 -36.32 4.34
N ASP A 280 12.91 -37.26 5.17
CA ASP A 280 13.13 -37.11 6.61
C ASP A 280 14.53 -37.66 6.92
N ALA A 281 15.52 -36.77 7.08
CA ALA A 281 16.89 -37.18 7.36
C ALA A 281 17.07 -37.65 8.80
N VAL A 282 18.08 -38.49 9.06
CA VAL A 282 18.49 -38.77 10.44
C VAL A 282 19.00 -37.49 11.10
N GLU A 283 18.57 -37.25 12.35
CA GLU A 283 18.95 -36.05 13.10
C GLU A 283 20.47 -35.99 13.29
N ALA A 284 21.06 -34.79 13.32
CA ALA A 284 22.52 -34.64 13.35
C ALA A 284 23.21 -35.37 14.53
N ASP A 285 22.51 -35.52 15.65
CA ASP A 285 22.97 -36.21 16.86
C ASP A 285 22.55 -37.70 16.93
N GLN A 286 21.84 -38.20 15.92
CA GLN A 286 21.31 -39.55 15.90
C GLN A 286 22.42 -40.60 15.71
N VAL A 287 22.30 -41.67 16.49
CA VAL A 287 23.16 -42.86 16.45
C VAL A 287 22.37 -44.05 15.88
N CYS A 288 23.00 -44.80 14.99
CA CYS A 288 22.46 -46.00 14.35
C CYS A 288 23.40 -47.19 14.59
N GLN A 289 22.95 -48.41 14.30
CA GLN A 289 23.76 -49.62 14.38
C GLN A 289 24.11 -50.15 13.00
N ASP A 290 25.36 -50.55 12.81
CA ASP A 290 25.83 -51.18 11.58
C ASP A 290 25.41 -52.65 11.45
N ALA A 291 25.92 -53.34 10.43
CA ALA A 291 25.59 -54.75 10.17
C ALA A 291 26.08 -55.69 11.29
N GLU A 292 27.13 -55.30 12.01
CA GLU A 292 27.71 -55.99 13.15
C GLU A 292 27.04 -55.60 14.48
N GLY A 293 26.13 -54.63 14.45
CA GLY A 293 25.42 -54.10 15.61
C GLY A 293 26.21 -53.05 16.40
N ALA A 294 27.31 -52.52 15.84
CA ALA A 294 28.08 -51.46 16.46
C ALA A 294 27.47 -50.07 16.18
N ASP A 295 27.46 -49.24 17.21
CA ASP A 295 26.92 -47.88 17.15
C ASP A 295 27.81 -46.97 16.29
N TYR A 296 27.20 -46.19 15.39
CA TYR A 296 27.88 -45.19 14.57
C TYR A 296 27.04 -43.91 14.42
N SER A 297 27.71 -42.77 14.21
CA SER A 297 27.08 -41.45 14.11
C SER A 297 26.42 -41.20 12.75
N CYS A 298 25.36 -41.95 12.43
CA CYS A 298 24.62 -41.82 11.17
C CYS A 298 24.12 -40.39 10.92
N GLY A 299 23.69 -39.67 11.95
CA GLY A 299 23.29 -38.27 11.89
C GLY A 299 24.35 -37.36 11.29
N ARG A 300 25.55 -37.39 11.87
CA ARG A 300 26.70 -36.62 11.39
C ARG A 300 27.12 -37.02 9.98
N LEU A 301 27.02 -38.30 9.63
CA LEU A 301 27.30 -38.77 8.28
C LEU A 301 26.29 -38.22 7.27
N ALA A 302 25.00 -38.14 7.62
CA ALA A 302 23.99 -37.53 6.77
C ALA A 302 24.25 -36.03 6.55
N THR A 303 24.51 -35.26 7.60
CA THR A 303 24.87 -33.84 7.48
C THR A 303 26.12 -33.65 6.60
N HIS A 304 27.16 -34.45 6.84
CA HIS A 304 28.38 -34.39 6.04
C HIS A 304 28.14 -34.77 4.57
N ALA A 305 27.25 -35.72 4.30
CA ALA A 305 26.90 -36.11 2.94
C ALA A 305 26.25 -34.95 2.18
N LEU A 306 25.31 -34.22 2.80
CA LEU A 306 24.70 -33.05 2.18
C LEU A 306 25.73 -31.92 2.00
N GLN A 307 26.58 -31.67 2.99
CA GLN A 307 27.69 -30.71 2.87
C GLN A 307 28.60 -31.04 1.68
N THR A 308 28.95 -32.32 1.51
CA THR A 308 29.80 -32.79 0.41
C THR A 308 29.16 -32.56 -0.95
N LEU A 309 27.84 -32.80 -1.07
CA LEU A 309 27.11 -32.53 -2.31
C LEU A 309 27.11 -31.04 -2.68
N LEU A 310 27.08 -30.15 -1.68
CA LEU A 310 27.01 -28.70 -1.87
C LEU A 310 28.38 -28.02 -2.08
N LEU A 311 29.48 -28.66 -1.66
CA LEU A 311 30.83 -28.08 -1.75
C LEU A 311 31.31 -27.87 -3.19
N GLU A 312 30.88 -28.71 -4.11
CA GLU A 312 31.41 -28.78 -5.47
C GLU A 312 30.40 -28.33 -6.54
N SER A 313 29.24 -27.82 -6.15
CA SER A 313 28.14 -27.55 -7.08
C SER A 313 27.28 -26.37 -6.63
N SER A 314 26.74 -25.66 -7.61
CA SER A 314 25.64 -24.73 -7.35
C SER A 314 24.35 -25.53 -7.16
N VAL A 315 23.37 -24.93 -6.51
CA VAL A 315 22.05 -25.50 -6.33
C VAL A 315 21.01 -24.55 -6.89
N VAL A 316 19.99 -25.13 -7.53
CA VAL A 316 18.74 -24.43 -7.81
C VAL A 316 17.63 -25.09 -7.02
N CYS A 317 16.78 -24.27 -6.39
CA CYS A 317 15.66 -24.75 -5.62
C CYS A 317 14.36 -24.13 -6.14
N PHE A 318 13.33 -24.97 -6.29
CA PHE A 318 11.97 -24.51 -6.54
C PHE A 318 11.17 -24.57 -5.24
N PRO A 319 10.72 -23.42 -4.69
CA PRO A 319 9.94 -23.38 -3.46
C PRO A 319 8.55 -24.00 -3.66
N LEU A 320 8.14 -24.89 -2.75
CA LEU A 320 6.81 -25.52 -2.78
C LEU A 320 5.89 -24.92 -1.73
N PHE A 321 6.41 -24.68 -0.52
CA PHE A 321 5.66 -24.15 0.61
C PHE A 321 6.54 -23.24 1.46
N THR A 322 6.00 -22.10 1.88
CA THR A 322 6.66 -21.21 2.85
C THR A 322 6.24 -21.62 4.26
N VAL A 323 7.22 -21.89 5.15
CA VAL A 323 6.97 -22.20 6.56
C VAL A 323 6.88 -20.92 7.38
N ASN A 324 7.86 -20.02 7.18
CA ASN A 324 7.89 -18.67 7.74
C ASN A 324 8.77 -17.77 6.84
N GLU A 325 8.98 -16.51 7.24
CA GLU A 325 9.75 -15.51 6.48
C GLU A 325 11.16 -15.95 6.06
N ASN A 326 11.82 -16.79 6.86
CA ASN A 326 13.19 -17.22 6.63
C ASN A 326 13.33 -18.73 6.36
N ARG A 327 12.21 -19.46 6.23
CA ARG A 327 12.23 -20.92 6.06
C ARG A 327 11.18 -21.39 5.05
N VAL A 328 11.63 -22.18 4.07
CA VAL A 328 10.79 -22.78 3.03
C VAL A 328 11.02 -24.28 2.91
N VAL A 329 10.04 -24.98 2.34
CA VAL A 329 10.17 -26.35 1.85
C VAL A 329 10.27 -26.28 0.33
N ALA A 330 11.34 -26.85 -0.23
CA ALA A 330 11.63 -26.76 -1.65
C ALA A 330 12.13 -28.09 -2.21
N VAL A 331 12.00 -28.25 -3.52
CA VAL A 331 12.75 -29.29 -4.26
C VAL A 331 13.99 -28.65 -4.86
N CYS A 332 15.14 -29.29 -4.66
CA CYS A 332 16.43 -28.74 -5.04
C CYS A 332 17.24 -29.72 -5.88
N GLU A 333 18.02 -29.18 -6.80
CA GLU A 333 18.89 -29.94 -7.70
C GLU A 333 20.26 -29.30 -7.82
N LEU A 334 21.29 -30.14 -7.84
CA LEU A 334 22.66 -29.72 -8.13
C LEU A 334 22.77 -29.31 -9.60
N THR A 335 23.49 -28.23 -9.88
CA THR A 335 23.74 -27.72 -11.21
C THR A 335 25.18 -27.21 -11.34
N ASP A 336 25.76 -27.34 -12.53
CA ASP A 336 26.85 -26.48 -12.98
C ASP A 336 26.28 -25.19 -13.59
N GLU A 337 27.05 -24.11 -13.62
CA GLU A 337 26.60 -22.85 -14.22
C GLU A 337 26.23 -23.10 -15.70
N GLU A 338 25.05 -22.62 -16.11
CA GLU A 338 24.44 -22.75 -17.46
C GLU A 338 23.65 -24.04 -17.77
N ALA A 339 23.36 -24.91 -16.80
CA ALA A 339 22.50 -26.07 -17.05
C ALA A 339 21.02 -25.70 -17.32
N ASN A 340 20.30 -26.59 -18.00
CA ASN A 340 18.86 -26.48 -18.25
C ASN A 340 18.08 -26.55 -16.92
N VAL A 341 17.90 -25.39 -16.29
CA VAL A 341 17.19 -25.25 -15.02
C VAL A 341 15.71 -25.61 -15.23
N PRO A 342 15.13 -26.51 -14.42
CA PRO A 342 13.73 -26.88 -14.58
C PRO A 342 12.82 -25.70 -14.31
N SER A 343 11.75 -25.63 -15.09
CA SER A 343 10.81 -24.50 -15.02
C SER A 343 9.62 -24.78 -14.10
N SER A 344 9.45 -26.01 -13.62
CA SER A 344 8.32 -26.41 -12.79
C SER A 344 8.69 -27.42 -11.70
N PRO A 345 7.95 -27.47 -10.56
CA PRO A 345 8.13 -28.45 -9.49
C PRO A 345 8.17 -29.90 -9.97
N LEU A 346 7.30 -30.24 -10.92
CA LEU A 346 7.14 -31.61 -11.39
C LEU A 346 8.35 -32.07 -12.20
N GLU A 347 9.01 -31.16 -12.93
CA GLU A 347 10.24 -31.48 -13.65
C GLU A 347 11.39 -31.80 -12.69
N PHE A 348 11.50 -31.10 -11.55
CA PHE A 348 12.51 -31.41 -10.52
C PHE A 348 12.30 -32.81 -9.91
N MET A 349 11.06 -33.29 -9.84
CA MET A 349 10.70 -34.57 -9.22
C MET A 349 10.54 -35.72 -10.24
N GLN A 350 10.79 -35.47 -11.52
CA GLN A 350 10.65 -36.47 -12.56
C GLN A 350 11.68 -37.61 -12.38
N GLU A 351 11.29 -38.83 -12.74
CA GLU A 351 12.23 -39.94 -12.79
C GLU A 351 13.39 -39.64 -13.79
N GLY A 352 14.62 -39.94 -13.39
CA GLY A 352 15.83 -39.64 -14.16
C GLY A 352 16.54 -38.34 -13.76
N ARG A 353 16.00 -37.57 -12.80
CA ARG A 353 16.68 -36.41 -12.19
C ARG A 353 17.68 -36.85 -11.13
N GLU A 354 18.79 -37.41 -11.56
CA GLU A 354 19.81 -37.98 -10.65
C GLU A 354 20.52 -36.94 -9.77
N LEU A 355 20.45 -35.66 -10.15
CA LEU A 355 21.04 -34.54 -9.39
C LEU A 355 20.09 -33.94 -8.34
N ASN A 356 18.86 -34.44 -8.24
CA ASN A 356 17.90 -34.01 -7.22
C ASN A 356 18.45 -34.36 -5.81
N LEU A 357 18.55 -33.36 -4.94
CA LEU A 357 19.16 -33.53 -3.62
C LEU A 357 18.38 -34.49 -2.71
N SER A 358 17.05 -34.41 -2.70
CA SER A 358 16.23 -35.34 -1.90
C SER A 358 16.45 -36.78 -2.32
N ARG A 359 16.47 -37.02 -3.65
CA ARG A 359 16.76 -38.33 -4.22
C ARG A 359 18.14 -38.84 -3.85
N LEU A 360 19.17 -38.00 -3.98
CA LEU A 360 20.55 -38.37 -3.66
C LEU A 360 20.71 -38.77 -2.18
N MET A 361 20.10 -38.01 -1.26
CA MET A 361 20.17 -38.29 0.17
C MET A 361 19.43 -39.60 0.53
N ILE A 362 18.27 -39.85 -0.08
CA ILE A 362 17.51 -41.10 0.11
C ILE A 362 18.25 -42.29 -0.48
N ALA A 363 18.75 -42.20 -1.72
CA ALA A 363 19.46 -43.27 -2.41
C ALA A 363 20.76 -43.67 -1.69
N ARG A 364 21.41 -42.70 -1.02
CA ARG A 364 22.60 -42.94 -0.18
C ARG A 364 22.26 -43.40 1.25
N GLY A 365 20.98 -43.65 1.55
CA GLY A 365 20.53 -44.16 2.84
C GLY A 365 20.76 -43.19 4.00
N HIS A 366 20.67 -41.88 3.75
CA HIS A 366 20.79 -40.85 4.79
C HIS A 366 19.43 -40.31 5.27
N ALA A 367 18.35 -40.63 4.55
CA ALA A 367 17.01 -40.16 4.84
C ALA A 367 15.95 -41.19 4.45
N LEU A 368 14.77 -41.07 5.06
CA LEU A 368 13.56 -41.78 4.67
C LEU A 368 12.76 -40.94 3.67
N SER A 369 12.07 -41.57 2.72
CA SER A 369 11.05 -40.88 1.93
C SER A 369 9.74 -40.79 2.73
N ILE A 370 9.11 -39.62 2.75
CA ILE A 370 7.93 -39.36 3.58
C ILE A 370 6.85 -38.55 2.87
N GLY A 371 5.63 -38.62 3.40
CA GLY A 371 4.50 -37.79 2.98
C GLY A 371 4.20 -37.93 1.49
N ILE A 372 3.91 -36.80 0.84
CA ILE A 372 3.67 -36.73 -0.61
C ILE A 372 4.94 -37.10 -1.39
N GLY A 373 6.14 -36.81 -0.85
CA GLY A 373 7.41 -37.12 -1.50
C GLY A 373 7.67 -38.61 -1.73
N ALA A 374 7.06 -39.48 -0.92
CA ALA A 374 7.18 -40.93 -1.10
C ALA A 374 6.74 -41.38 -2.50
N GLN A 375 5.78 -40.69 -3.15
CA GLN A 375 5.34 -41.02 -4.51
C GLN A 375 6.41 -40.77 -5.59
N PHE A 376 7.43 -39.97 -5.28
CA PHE A 376 8.52 -39.60 -6.20
C PHE A 376 9.85 -40.28 -5.86
N PHE A 377 10.07 -40.63 -4.58
CA PHE A 377 11.35 -41.09 -4.07
C PHE A 377 11.32 -42.49 -3.42
N SER A 378 10.18 -43.20 -3.43
CA SER A 378 10.10 -44.55 -2.84
C SER A 378 11.01 -45.56 -3.53
N ALA A 379 11.14 -45.48 -4.86
CA ALA A 379 12.01 -46.39 -5.61
C ALA A 379 13.49 -46.25 -5.19
N ASP A 380 13.94 -45.03 -4.91
CA ASP A 380 15.30 -44.75 -4.44
C ASP A 380 15.52 -45.34 -3.03
N GLN A 381 14.51 -45.23 -2.16
CA GLN A 381 14.54 -45.83 -0.82
C GLN A 381 14.54 -47.36 -0.90
N ASP A 382 13.68 -47.95 -1.72
CA ASP A 382 13.56 -49.40 -1.89
C ASP A 382 14.90 -49.98 -2.38
N GLU A 383 15.61 -49.28 -3.26
CA GLU A 383 16.94 -49.69 -3.69
C GLU A 383 17.98 -49.59 -2.58
N ALA A 384 18.02 -48.47 -1.84
CA ALA A 384 18.90 -48.31 -0.70
C ALA A 384 18.66 -49.40 0.38
N GLN A 385 17.41 -49.79 0.59
CA GLN A 385 17.02 -50.90 1.47
C GLN A 385 17.54 -52.24 0.95
N ARG A 386 17.27 -52.55 -0.33
CA ARG A 386 17.72 -53.81 -0.96
C ARG A 386 19.23 -53.97 -0.92
N GLN A 387 19.95 -52.88 -1.17
CA GLN A 387 21.42 -52.85 -1.17
C GLN A 387 22.04 -52.64 0.22
N ARG A 388 21.22 -52.41 1.26
CA ARG A 388 21.67 -52.15 2.63
C ARG A 388 22.62 -50.95 2.74
N ILE A 389 22.28 -49.86 2.08
CA ILE A 389 23.07 -48.62 2.05
C ILE A 389 22.74 -47.73 3.26
N GLY A 390 23.76 -47.09 3.84
CA GLY A 390 23.59 -46.06 4.86
C GLY A 390 22.92 -46.61 6.11
N ILE A 391 21.81 -46.00 6.56
CA ILE A 391 21.04 -46.47 7.73
C ILE A 391 20.48 -47.88 7.57
N TRP A 392 20.35 -48.38 6.34
CA TRP A 392 19.82 -49.71 6.04
C TRP A 392 20.82 -50.84 6.22
N GLN A 393 22.08 -50.53 6.55
CA GLN A 393 23.12 -51.55 6.77
C GLN A 393 22.90 -52.37 8.05
N GLY A 394 22.19 -51.81 9.03
CA GLY A 394 21.89 -52.46 10.31
C GLY A 394 20.54 -52.02 10.86
N SER A 395 20.53 -51.49 12.10
CA SER A 395 19.30 -51.07 12.78
C SER A 395 19.32 -49.58 13.10
N PHE A 396 18.16 -48.94 13.04
CA PHE A 396 18.01 -47.53 13.37
C PHE A 396 16.60 -47.24 13.88
N GLN A 397 16.48 -46.15 14.65
CA GLN A 397 15.18 -45.59 15.00
C GLN A 397 14.75 -44.61 13.89
N PRO A 398 13.50 -44.66 13.38
CA PRO A 398 13.02 -43.65 12.44
C PRO A 398 13.21 -42.23 13.01
N PRO A 399 13.61 -41.22 12.20
CA PRO A 399 13.93 -39.88 12.72
C PRO A 399 12.77 -39.24 13.49
N SER A 400 11.54 -39.36 12.98
CA SER A 400 10.32 -38.93 13.68
C SER A 400 10.08 -39.59 15.05
N ALA A 401 10.62 -40.78 15.29
CA ALA A 401 10.57 -41.44 16.60
C ALA A 401 11.73 -41.01 17.50
N TRP A 402 12.91 -40.73 16.93
CA TRP A 402 14.04 -40.15 17.64
C TRP A 402 13.69 -38.77 18.21
N ARG A 403 13.06 -37.89 17.41
CA ARG A 403 12.60 -36.55 17.84
C ARG A 403 11.60 -36.53 18.98
N ARG A 404 10.90 -37.65 19.25
CA ARG A 404 9.86 -37.74 20.29
C ARG A 404 10.36 -38.28 21.63
N ARG A 405 11.63 -38.70 21.68
CA ARG A 405 12.27 -39.20 22.90
C ARG A 405 12.65 -38.04 23.81
#